data_AF-A0A227J697-F1
#
_entry.id   AF-A0A227J697-F1
#
_cell.length_a   1.000
_cell.length_b   1.000
_cell.length_c   1.000
_cell.angle_alpha   90.00
_cell.angle_beta   90.00
_cell.angle_gamma   90.00
#
_symmetry.space_group_name_H-M   'P 1'
#
loop_
_entity.id
_entity.type
_entity.pdbx_description
1 polymer ?
#
loop_
_entity_poly.entity_id
_entity_poly.type
_entity_poly.pdbx_seq_one_letter_code
_entity_poly.pdbx_strand_id
1 'polypeptide(L)'
;VQANAVNWATVKFWAANGVERVIVSRELSLEEIEEIREHCPETELEVFVHGALCMAYSGRCLLSGYINKRDPNQGTCTNACRWEYKVEEGKENDAGDIVEKFDPTEAQSVEVQ
;
A
#
# COMPACT_ATOMS: atom_id res chain seq x y z
N VAL A 1 -9.29 -2.45 7.09
CA VAL A 1 -8.07 -1.65 6.83
C VAL A 1 -7.03 -2.01 7.87
N GLN A 2 -5.77 -2.21 7.48
CA GLN A 2 -4.70 -2.54 8.43
C GLN A 2 -4.39 -1.38 9.39
N ALA A 3 -4.10 -1.74 10.64
CA ALA A 3 -3.70 -0.91 11.77
C ALA A 3 -2.62 0.15 11.47
N ASN A 4 -1.61 -0.26 10.68
CA ASN A 4 -0.32 0.42 10.59
C ASN A 4 0.33 0.62 11.98
N ALA A 5 0.72 -0.48 12.64
CA ALA A 5 1.47 -0.41 13.89
C ALA A 5 2.97 -0.27 13.60
N VAL A 6 3.46 0.98 13.63
CA VAL A 6 4.87 1.35 13.37
C VAL A 6 5.65 1.82 14.60
N ASN A 7 5.04 1.89 15.77
CA ASN A 7 5.72 2.31 17.00
C ASN A 7 5.09 1.69 18.25
N TRP A 8 5.84 1.75 19.36
CA TRP A 8 5.41 1.16 20.64
C TRP A 8 4.16 1.82 21.21
N ALA A 9 3.97 3.13 20.96
CA ALA A 9 2.82 3.86 21.47
C ALA A 9 1.51 3.33 20.85
N THR A 10 1.56 2.99 19.56
CA THR A 10 0.43 2.39 18.83
C THR A 10 0.14 0.98 19.35
N VAL A 11 1.19 0.18 19.60
CA VAL A 11 1.05 -1.16 20.18
C VAL A 11 0.42 -1.11 21.57
N LYS A 12 0.89 -0.21 22.45
CA LYS A 12 0.29 0.01 23.77
C LYS A 12 -1.16 0.44 23.69
N PHE A 13 -1.48 1.34 22.76
CA PHE A 13 -2.86 1.76 22.54
C PHE A 13 -3.75 0.56 22.24
N TRP A 14 -3.34 -0.33 21.33
CA TRP A 14 -4.13 -1.52 21.00
C TRP A 14 -4.21 -2.51 22.16
N ALA A 15 -3.13 -2.74 22.88
CA ALA A 15 -3.12 -3.58 24.07
C ALA A 15 -4.09 -3.06 25.15
N ALA A 16 -4.12 -1.74 25.38
CA ALA A 16 -5.05 -1.11 26.31
C ALA A 16 -6.52 -1.24 25.87
N ASN A 17 -6.78 -1.46 24.58
CA ASN A 17 -8.10 -1.75 24.02
C ASN A 17 -8.43 -3.25 23.98
N GLY A 18 -7.61 -4.10 24.63
CA GLY A 18 -7.86 -5.54 24.75
C GLY A 18 -7.36 -6.38 23.58
N VAL A 19 -6.54 -5.83 22.68
CA VAL A 19 -5.91 -6.61 21.61
C VAL A 19 -4.73 -7.41 22.18
N GLU A 20 -4.78 -8.73 22.03
CA GLU A 20 -3.74 -9.64 22.57
C GLU A 20 -2.49 -9.70 21.68
N ARG A 21 -2.66 -9.58 20.36
CA ARG A 21 -1.59 -9.66 19.36
C ARG A 21 -1.63 -8.49 18.38
N VAL A 22 -0.47 -7.89 18.15
CA VAL A 22 -0.27 -6.83 17.16
C VAL A 22 0.68 -7.33 16.09
N ILE A 23 0.22 -7.34 14.84
CA ILE A 23 1.08 -7.55 13.69
C ILE A 23 1.73 -6.21 13.35
N VAL A 24 3.04 -6.09 13.55
CA VAL A 24 3.77 -4.85 13.28
C VAL A 24 4.02 -4.66 11.79
N SER A 25 4.26 -3.41 11.39
CA SER A 25 4.44 -3.07 9.98
C SER A 25 5.71 -3.67 9.39
N ARG A 26 5.68 -3.97 8.09
CA ARG A 26 6.76 -4.70 7.37
C ARG A 26 7.95 -3.82 6.99
N GLU A 27 7.75 -2.51 7.10
CA GLU A 27 8.74 -1.48 6.82
C GLU A 27 9.66 -1.18 8.01
N LEU A 28 9.42 -1.77 9.18
CA LEU A 28 10.24 -1.55 10.37
C LEU A 28 11.58 -2.29 10.29
N SER A 29 12.63 -1.66 10.77
CA SER A 29 13.93 -2.29 11.01
C SER A 29 13.89 -3.23 12.22
N LEU A 30 14.91 -4.08 12.36
CA LEU A 30 15.01 -4.96 13.53
C LEU A 30 15.20 -4.16 14.82
N GLU A 31 15.95 -3.06 14.77
CA GLU A 31 16.15 -2.14 15.91
C GLU A 31 14.83 -1.48 16.33
N GLU A 32 14.00 -1.05 15.38
CA GLU A 32 12.68 -0.49 15.68
C GLU A 32 11.74 -1.55 16.29
N ILE A 33 11.80 -2.79 15.81
CA ILE A 33 11.02 -3.91 16.38
C ILE A 33 11.50 -4.24 17.80
N GLU A 34 12.81 -4.19 18.06
CA GLU A 34 13.40 -4.35 19.39
C GLU A 34 12.88 -3.29 20.35
N GLU A 35 12.90 -2.01 19.96
CA GLU A 35 12.34 -0.91 20.76
C GLU A 35 10.86 -1.15 21.11
N ILE A 36 10.07 -1.62 20.14
CA ILE A 36 8.66 -1.97 20.38
C ILE A 36 8.52 -3.09 21.40
N ARG A 37 9.35 -4.14 21.28
CA ARG A 37 9.35 -5.28 22.20
C ARG A 37 9.70 -4.85 23.62
N GLU A 38 10.73 -4.02 23.80
CA GLU A 38 11.17 -3.49 25.10
C GLU A 38 10.07 -2.69 25.80
N HIS A 39 9.37 -1.83 25.05
CA HIS A 39 8.33 -0.97 25.63
C HIS A 39 7.01 -1.69 25.89
N CYS A 40 6.73 -2.79 25.18
CA CYS A 40 5.45 -3.47 25.21
C CYS A 40 5.55 -4.95 25.62
N PRO A 41 6.30 -5.35 26.67
CA PRO A 41 6.75 -6.73 26.92
C PRO A 41 5.63 -7.79 27.04
N GLU A 42 4.42 -7.37 27.40
CA GLU A 42 3.27 -8.26 27.59
C GLU A 42 2.44 -8.47 26.30
N THR A 43 2.63 -7.66 25.27
CA THR A 43 1.86 -7.78 24.01
C THR A 43 2.52 -8.79 23.07
N GLU A 44 1.74 -9.67 22.45
CA GLU A 44 2.27 -10.56 21.42
C GLU A 44 2.56 -9.76 20.14
N LEU A 45 3.78 -9.89 19.61
CA LEU A 45 4.19 -9.25 18.37
C LEU A 45 4.35 -10.31 17.28
N GLU A 46 3.74 -10.08 16.13
CA GLU A 46 3.88 -10.93 14.94
C GLU A 46 4.48 -10.10 13.79
N VAL A 47 5.43 -10.69 13.06
CA VAL A 47 6.17 -10.02 11.98
C VAL A 47 6.11 -10.88 10.72
N PHE A 48 5.82 -10.25 9.58
CA PHE A 48 5.95 -10.91 8.28
C PHE A 48 7.41 -10.83 7.80
N VAL A 49 8.04 -11.99 7.61
CA VAL A 49 9.44 -12.08 7.14
C VAL A 49 9.53 -12.21 5.61
N HIS A 50 8.56 -12.85 4.97
CA HIS A 50 8.56 -13.08 3.52
C HIS A 50 7.17 -12.80 2.93
N GLY A 51 7.14 -12.42 1.65
CA GLY A 51 5.90 -12.19 0.90
C GLY A 51 5.99 -10.99 -0.03
N ALA A 52 4.86 -10.60 -0.60
CA ALA A 52 4.79 -9.40 -1.43
C ALA A 52 4.90 -8.15 -0.54
N LEU A 53 6.06 -7.48 -0.60
CA LEU A 53 6.20 -6.12 -0.07
C LEU A 53 5.29 -5.21 -0.90
N CYS A 54 4.36 -4.53 -0.24
CA CYS A 54 3.48 -3.62 -0.93
C CYS A 54 4.24 -2.32 -1.23
N MET A 55 3.99 -1.71 -2.40
CA MET A 55 4.37 -0.31 -2.63
C MET A 55 3.57 0.66 -1.74
N ALA A 56 2.51 0.17 -1.10
CA ALA A 56 1.76 0.95 -0.15
C ALA A 56 2.45 0.98 1.20
N TYR A 57 2.61 2.18 1.72
CA TYR A 57 2.93 2.39 3.12
C TYR A 57 1.78 1.85 3.97
N SER A 58 2.08 0.79 4.70
CA SER A 58 1.24 0.26 5.77
C SER A 58 -0.18 -0.15 5.36
N GLY A 59 -0.27 -0.86 4.25
CA GLY A 59 -1.52 -1.47 3.76
C GLY A 59 -2.44 -0.52 3.00
N ARG A 60 -2.16 0.78 2.95
CA ARG A 60 -2.99 1.79 2.26
C ARG A 60 -2.67 1.89 0.76
N CYS A 61 -2.82 0.78 0.04
CA CYS A 61 -2.62 0.78 -1.40
C CYS A 61 -3.83 1.41 -2.10
N LEU A 62 -3.61 2.46 -2.88
CA LEU A 62 -4.68 3.07 -3.70
C LEU A 62 -4.68 2.55 -5.14
N LEU A 63 -3.56 1.97 -5.59
CA LEU A 63 -3.37 1.65 -7.00
C LEU A 63 -4.34 0.57 -7.50
N SER A 64 -4.48 -0.54 -6.75
CA SER A 64 -5.40 -1.63 -7.12
C SER A 64 -6.87 -1.19 -7.02
N GLY A 65 -7.21 -0.38 -6.00
CA GLY A 65 -8.55 0.17 -5.84
C GLY A 65 -8.91 1.16 -6.94
N TYR A 66 -7.98 2.02 -7.34
CA TYR A 66 -8.19 3.01 -8.39
C TYR A 66 -8.33 2.37 -9.78
N ILE A 67 -7.34 1.55 -10.16
CA ILE A 67 -7.22 0.95 -11.49
C ILE A 67 -8.25 -0.18 -11.67
N ASN A 68 -8.34 -1.11 -10.71
CA ASN A 68 -9.10 -2.35 -10.88
C ASN A 68 -10.38 -2.42 -10.06
N LYS A 69 -10.72 -1.36 -9.31
CA LYS A 69 -11.87 -1.35 -8.39
C LYS A 69 -11.85 -2.49 -7.36
N ARG A 70 -10.66 -3.00 -7.03
CA ARG A 70 -10.47 -4.04 -6.01
C ARG A 70 -9.74 -3.46 -4.81
N ASP A 71 -10.40 -3.48 -3.65
CA ASP A 71 -9.83 -2.91 -2.42
C ASP A 71 -8.70 -3.81 -1.88
N PRO A 72 -7.45 -3.36 -1.92
CA PRO A 72 -6.33 -4.13 -1.40
C PRO A 72 -6.38 -4.29 0.13
N ASN A 73 -7.09 -3.42 0.85
CA ASN A 73 -7.27 -3.55 2.31
C ASN A 73 -8.19 -4.71 2.71
N GLN A 74 -8.89 -5.32 1.74
CA GLN A 74 -9.74 -6.50 1.91
C GLN A 74 -9.07 -7.77 1.36
N GLY A 75 -7.77 -7.73 1.09
CA GLY A 75 -7.03 -8.87 0.53
C GLY A 75 -7.30 -9.13 -0.95
N THR A 76 -7.95 -8.19 -1.65
CA THR A 76 -8.30 -8.36 -3.09
C THR A 76 -7.30 -7.70 -4.06
N CYS A 77 -6.09 -7.39 -3.58
CA CYS A 77 -5.05 -6.72 -4.34
C CYS A 77 -4.73 -7.47 -5.65
N THR A 78 -4.75 -6.76 -6.78
CA THR A 78 -4.41 -7.29 -8.11
C THR A 78 -2.93 -7.22 -8.46
N ASN A 79 -2.09 -6.79 -7.52
CA ASN A 79 -0.67 -6.51 -7.76
C ASN A 79 -0.42 -5.54 -8.93
N ALA A 80 -1.29 -4.53 -9.06
CA ALA A 80 -1.18 -3.51 -10.12
C ALA A 80 0.21 -2.86 -10.17
N CYS A 81 0.90 -2.69 -9.05
CA CYS A 81 2.26 -2.14 -9.01
C CYS A 81 3.34 -2.98 -9.73
N ARG A 82 3.03 -4.23 -10.12
CA ARG A 82 3.94 -5.14 -10.82
C ARG A 82 3.59 -5.34 -12.30
N TRP A 83 2.56 -4.64 -12.77
CA TRP A 83 2.16 -4.71 -14.16
C TRP A 83 3.20 -4.05 -15.06
N GLU A 84 3.23 -4.46 -16.32
CA GLU A 84 4.05 -3.79 -17.32
C GLU A 84 3.38 -2.45 -17.69
N TYR A 85 4.02 -1.36 -17.32
CA TYR A 85 3.60 -0.02 -17.67
C TYR A 85 4.42 0.47 -18.86
N LYS A 86 3.74 0.95 -19.89
CA LYS A 86 4.37 1.69 -20.98
C LYS A 86 4.37 3.17 -20.62
N VAL A 87 5.52 3.81 -20.80
CA VAL A 87 5.66 5.26 -20.58
C VAL A 87 5.49 5.95 -21.92
N GLU A 88 4.60 6.93 -21.95
CA GLU A 88 4.33 7.75 -23.13
C GLU A 88 4.54 9.23 -22.80
N GLU A 89 4.87 10.03 -23.80
CA GLU A 89 4.99 11.49 -23.61
C GLU A 89 3.61 12.12 -23.40
N GLY A 90 3.42 12.75 -22.24
CA GLY A 90 2.23 13.57 -21.98
C GLY A 90 2.32 14.97 -22.60
N LYS A 91 1.20 15.70 -22.55
CA LYS A 91 1.13 17.15 -22.79
C LYS A 91 0.49 17.84 -21.58
N GLU A 92 0.91 19.07 -21.30
CA GLU A 92 0.27 19.90 -20.28
C GLU A 92 -1.03 20.50 -20.85
N ASN A 93 -2.13 20.43 -20.09
CA ASN A 93 -3.38 21.11 -20.43
C ASN A 93 -3.41 22.54 -19.87
N ASP A 94 -4.46 23.31 -20.17
CA ASP A 94 -4.60 24.69 -19.70
C ASP A 94 -4.67 24.83 -18.15
N ALA A 95 -4.94 23.74 -17.44
CA ALA A 95 -4.97 23.68 -15.98
C ALA A 95 -3.62 23.29 -15.36
N GLY A 96 -2.61 22.96 -16.18
CA GLY A 96 -1.31 22.48 -15.73
C GLY A 96 -1.21 20.98 -15.49
N ASP A 97 -2.26 20.20 -15.82
CA ASP A 97 -2.23 18.75 -15.66
C ASP A 97 -1.52 18.07 -16.84
N ILE A 98 -0.76 17.01 -16.56
CA ILE A 98 -0.18 16.13 -17.58
C ILE A 98 -1.27 15.17 -18.06
N VAL A 99 -1.67 15.28 -19.33
CA VAL A 99 -2.68 14.46 -19.99
C VAL A 99 -2.10 13.71 -21.19
N GLU A 100 -2.79 12.65 -21.63
CA GLU A 100 -2.42 11.94 -22.86
C GLU A 100 -2.47 12.86 -24.08
N LYS A 101 -1.54 12.65 -25.01
CA LYS A 101 -1.57 13.31 -26.32
C LYS A 101 -2.67 12.68 -27.16
N PHE A 102 -3.88 13.22 -27.03
CA PHE A 102 -5.00 12.86 -27.89
C PHE A 102 -4.96 13.67 -29.20
N ASP A 103 -4.85 12.98 -30.34
CA ASP A 103 -5.09 13.50 -31.68
C ASP A 103 -6.46 13.01 -32.18
N PRO A 104 -7.47 13.90 -32.30
CA PRO A 104 -8.82 13.50 -32.75
C PRO A 104 -8.88 13.01 -34.21
N THR A 105 -7.81 13.20 -34.99
CA THR A 105 -7.70 12.75 -36.38
C THR A 105 -7.09 11.35 -36.52
N GLU A 106 -6.46 10.82 -35.49
CA GLU A 106 -5.97 9.44 -35.44
C GLU A 106 -7.04 8.51 -34.84
N ALA A 107 -7.52 7.56 -35.63
CA ALA A 107 -8.44 6.54 -35.14
C ALA A 107 -7.71 5.60 -34.17
N GLN A 108 -8.07 5.63 -32.89
CA GLN A 108 -7.58 4.64 -31.93
C GLN A 108 -8.16 3.27 -32.26
N SER A 109 -7.30 2.30 -32.55
CA SER A 109 -7.71 0.91 -32.73
C SER A 109 -8.22 0.36 -31.39
N VAL A 110 -9.53 0.14 -31.30
CA VAL A 110 -10.11 -0.56 -30.16
C VAL A 110 -9.86 -2.05 -30.35
N GLU A 111 -8.89 -2.60 -29.62
CA GLU A 111 -8.77 -4.05 -29.48
C GLU A 111 -9.88 -4.54 -28.56
N VAL A 112 -10.91 -5.13 -29.16
CA VAL A 112 -11.96 -5.85 -28.44
C VAL A 112 -11.39 -7.22 -28.07
N GLN A 113 -11.15 -7.46 -26.78
CA GLN A 113 -10.88 -8.79 -26.23
C GLN A 113 -12.15 -9.62 -26.11
#